data_AF-A0A1M6R6K5-F1
#
_entry.id   AF-A0A1M6R6K5-F1
#
_cell.length_a   1.000
_cell.length_b   1.000
_cell.length_c   1.000
_cell.angle_alpha   90.00
_cell.angle_beta   90.00
_cell.angle_gamma   90.00
#
_symmetry.space_group_name_H-M   'P 1'
#
loop_
_entity.id
_entity.type
_entity.pdbx_description
1 polymer ?
#
loop_
_entity_poly.entity_id
_entity_poly.type
_entity_poly.pdbx_seq_one_letter_code
_entity_poly.pdbx_strand_id
1 'polypeptide(L)'
;MVYYTYFNSFCEFGIDMCETYLVSTNNYILNKSGPEIIELASDFGFIDKEDSKKLEGIVRLRNRYTHDYYQKKQARDRIINICKNELTTFDMFLEASQDKIRLFLKRNSEQ
;
A
#
# COMPACT_ATOMS: atom_id res chain seq x y z
N MET A 1 -6.73 -7.86 16.69
CA MET A 1 -7.47 -8.46 15.56
C MET A 1 -7.95 -7.37 14.61
N VAL A 2 -8.72 -6.38 15.08
CA VAL A 2 -9.21 -5.23 14.27
C VAL A 2 -8.11 -4.52 13.46
N TYR A 3 -7.01 -4.10 14.09
CA TYR A 3 -5.90 -3.42 13.38
C TYR A 3 -5.27 -4.24 12.26
N TYR A 4 -5.21 -5.57 12.44
CA TYR A 4 -4.63 -6.44 11.42
C TYR A 4 -5.58 -6.63 10.24
N THR A 5 -6.87 -6.87 10.51
CA THR A 5 -7.88 -6.96 9.45
C THR A 5 -7.94 -5.66 8.64
N TYR A 6 -7.94 -4.51 9.31
CA TYR A 6 -7.87 -3.20 8.65
C TYR A 6 -6.61 -3.05 7.79
N PHE A 7 -5.44 -3.37 8.34
CA PHE A 7 -4.16 -3.31 7.62
C PHE A 7 -4.13 -4.24 6.41
N ASN A 8 -4.67 -5.45 6.55
CA ASN A 8 -4.74 -6.43 5.47
C ASN A 8 -5.65 -5.93 4.35
N SER A 9 -6.86 -5.45 4.69
CA SER A 9 -7.79 -4.87 3.72
C SER A 9 -7.20 -3.65 3.00
N PHE A 10 -6.46 -2.80 3.71
CA PHE A 10 -5.74 -1.68 3.10
C PHE A 10 -4.71 -2.15 2.06
N CYS A 11 -3.91 -3.18 2.40
CA CYS A 11 -2.93 -3.72 1.47
C CYS A 11 -3.57 -4.35 0.24
N GLU A 12 -4.65 -5.14 0.40
CA GLU A 12 -5.37 -5.71 -0.75
C GLU A 12 -5.94 -4.60 -1.64
N PHE A 13 -6.60 -3.60 -1.04
CA PHE A 13 -7.16 -2.49 -1.79
C PHE A 13 -6.10 -1.74 -2.62
N GLY A 14 -4.94 -1.45 -2.04
CA GLY A 14 -3.84 -0.80 -2.76
C GLY A 14 -3.32 -1.64 -3.93
N ILE A 15 -3.27 -2.96 -3.78
CA ILE A 15 -2.84 -3.88 -4.85
C ILE A 15 -3.91 -3.97 -5.94
N ASP A 16 -5.17 -4.21 -5.59
CA ASP A 16 -6.29 -4.34 -6.53
C ASP A 16 -6.44 -3.10 -7.42
N MET A 17 -6.22 -1.91 -6.87
CA MET A 17 -6.21 -0.66 -7.63
C MET A 17 -5.07 -0.61 -8.65
N CYS A 18 -3.85 -1.03 -8.25
CA CYS A 18 -2.70 -1.10 -9.15
C CYS A 18 -2.92 -2.14 -10.26
N GLU A 19 -3.46 -3.32 -9.92
CA GLU A 19 -3.78 -4.36 -10.90
C GLU A 19 -4.84 -3.86 -11.88
N THR A 20 -5.91 -3.26 -11.37
CA THR A 20 -7.00 -2.71 -12.20
C THR A 20 -6.45 -1.68 -13.18
N TYR A 21 -5.63 -0.74 -12.72
CA TYR A 21 -4.98 0.24 -13.59
C TYR A 21 -4.13 -0.41 -14.69
N LEU A 22 -3.30 -1.39 -14.33
CA LEU A 22 -2.44 -2.09 -15.29
C LEU A 22 -3.24 -2.88 -16.32
N VAL A 23 -4.33 -3.53 -15.89
CA VAL A 23 -5.25 -4.25 -16.79
C VAL A 23 -5.96 -3.27 -17.72
N SER A 24 -6.51 -2.17 -17.19
CA SER A 24 -7.21 -1.16 -17.99
C SER A 24 -6.31 -0.44 -19.00
N THR A 25 -5.00 -0.42 -18.76
CA THR A 25 -4.00 0.22 -19.65
C THR A 25 -3.22 -0.77 -20.52
N ASN A 26 -3.58 -2.07 -20.52
CA ASN A 26 -2.88 -3.15 -21.24
C ASN A 26 -1.40 -3.31 -20.87
N ASN A 27 -1.03 -2.97 -19.63
CA ASN A 27 0.32 -3.05 -19.10
C ASN A 27 0.51 -4.16 -18.05
N TYR A 28 -0.54 -4.96 -17.79
CA TYR A 28 -0.50 -6.02 -16.81
C TYR A 28 0.42 -7.19 -17.22
N ILE A 29 1.27 -7.63 -16.29
CA ILE A 29 2.18 -8.76 -16.47
C ILE A 29 1.83 -9.84 -15.46
N LEU A 30 1.64 -11.08 -15.94
CA LEU A 30 1.34 -12.25 -15.13
C LEU A 30 2.47 -12.60 -14.15
N ASN A 31 2.10 -13.26 -13.05
CA ASN A 31 3.02 -13.83 -12.04
C ASN A 31 3.87 -12.82 -11.26
N LYS A 32 3.42 -11.56 -11.14
CA LYS A 32 4.03 -10.57 -10.25
C LYS A 32 3.43 -10.64 -8.85
N SER A 33 4.28 -10.45 -7.84
CA SER A 33 3.84 -10.30 -6.45
C SER A 33 3.24 -8.91 -6.20
N GLY A 34 2.47 -8.75 -5.13
CA GLY A 34 1.86 -7.46 -4.77
C GLY A 34 2.82 -6.25 -4.79
N PRO A 35 4.02 -6.32 -4.18
CA PRO A 35 5.02 -5.25 -4.30
C PRO A 35 5.48 -4.98 -5.74
N GLU A 36 5.63 -6.01 -6.57
CA GLU A 36 6.03 -5.85 -7.98
C GLU A 36 4.90 -5.26 -8.83
N ILE A 37 3.63 -5.54 -8.50
CA ILE A 37 2.47 -4.90 -9.12
C ILE A 37 2.45 -3.40 -8.82
N ILE A 38 2.71 -3.01 -7.56
CA ILE A 38 2.76 -1.60 -7.15
C ILE A 38 3.91 -0.87 -7.87
N GLU A 39 5.09 -1.48 -7.93
CA GLU A 39 6.24 -0.92 -8.65
C GLU A 39 5.92 -0.73 -10.13
N LEU A 40 5.32 -1.74 -10.78
CA LEU A 40 4.96 -1.67 -12.19
C LEU A 40 3.92 -0.57 -12.46
N ALA A 41 2.88 -0.47 -11.63
CA ALA A 41 1.88 0.59 -11.76
C ALA A 41 2.51 1.99 -11.61
N SER A 42 3.52 2.12 -10.74
CA SER A 42 4.29 3.35 -10.58
C SER A 42 5.13 3.69 -11.82
N ASP A 43 5.77 2.69 -12.44
CA ASP A 43 6.53 2.87 -13.69
C ASP A 43 5.66 3.37 -14.86
N PHE A 44 4.37 2.99 -14.87
CA PHE A 44 3.39 3.49 -15.85
C PHE A 44 2.69 4.79 -15.42
N GLY A 45 3.02 5.33 -14.24
CA GLY A 45 2.58 6.65 -13.80
C GLY A 45 1.25 6.67 -13.04
N PHE A 46 0.80 5.53 -12.51
CA PHE A 46 -0.39 5.46 -11.64
C PHE A 46 -0.15 6.07 -10.26
N ILE A 47 1.03 5.82 -9.69
CA ILE A 47 1.45 6.25 -8.36
C ILE A 47 2.87 6.83 -8.47
N ASP A 48 3.12 7.96 -7.80
CA ASP A 48 4.45 8.54 -7.74
C ASP A 48 5.47 7.59 -7.08
N LYS A 49 6.72 7.64 -7.55
CA LYS A 49 7.78 6.69 -7.12
C LYS A 49 8.05 6.69 -5.61
N GLU A 50 7.91 7.83 -4.95
CA GLU A 50 8.13 7.92 -3.51
C GLU A 50 7.04 7.14 -2.75
N ASP A 51 5.79 7.31 -3.16
CA ASP A 51 4.64 6.71 -2.51
C ASP A 51 4.48 5.24 -2.85
N SER A 52 4.85 4.83 -4.06
CA SER A 52 4.92 3.41 -4.42
C SER A 52 5.92 2.65 -3.54
N LYS A 53 7.11 3.21 -3.28
CA LYS A 53 8.09 2.59 -2.38
C LYS A 53 7.60 2.47 -0.93
N LYS A 54 6.82 3.43 -0.44
CA LYS A 54 6.16 3.33 0.88
C LYS A 54 5.12 2.21 0.88
N LEU A 55 4.26 2.15 -0.13
CA LEU A 55 3.21 1.15 -0.24
C LEU A 55 3.78 -0.27 -0.41
N GLU A 56 4.83 -0.44 -1.22
CA GLU A 56 5.59 -1.69 -1.31
C GLU A 56 6.12 -2.14 0.06
N GLY A 57 6.67 -1.22 0.85
CA GLY A 57 7.15 -1.49 2.21
C GLY A 57 6.04 -1.98 3.14
N ILE A 58 4.87 -1.36 3.08
CA ILE A 58 3.67 -1.74 3.83
C ILE A 58 3.21 -3.15 3.44
N VAL A 59 3.14 -3.46 2.15
CA VAL A 59 2.75 -4.79 1.66
C VAL A 59 3.78 -5.86 2.04
N ARG A 60 5.09 -5.55 1.99
CA ARG A 60 6.14 -6.46 2.47
C ARG A 60 6.01 -6.74 3.98
N LEU A 61 5.59 -5.76 4.77
CA LEU A 61 5.33 -5.94 6.20
C LEU A 61 4.11 -6.85 6.46
N ARG A 62 3.03 -6.72 5.67
CA ARG A 62 1.89 -7.66 5.69
C ARG A 62 2.38 -9.08 5.46
N ASN A 63 3.12 -9.30 4.38
CA ASN A 63 3.63 -10.63 4.02
C ASN A 63 4.52 -11.21 5.13
N ARG A 64 5.37 -10.38 5.76
CA ARG A 64 6.21 -10.80 6.89
C ARG A 64 5.38 -11.22 8.10
N TYR A 65 4.33 -10.47 8.45
CA TYR A 65 3.48 -10.84 9.58
C TYR A 65 2.75 -12.18 9.36
N THR A 66 2.37 -12.47 8.12
CA THR A 66 1.67 -13.70 7.74
C THR A 66 2.60 -14.92 7.68
N HIS A 67 3.82 -14.75 7.15
CA HIS A 67 4.71 -15.87 6.82
C HIS A 67 5.93 -16.04 7.75
N ASP A 68 6.37 -14.99 8.45
CA ASP A 68 7.53 -15.07 9.36
C ASP A 68 7.07 -15.18 10.82
N TYR A 69 6.93 -16.42 11.28
CA TYR A 69 6.49 -16.74 12.64
C TYR A 69 7.47 -16.25 13.72
N TYR A 70 8.77 -16.10 13.41
CA TYR A 70 9.79 -15.69 14.38
C TYR A 70 9.75 -14.19 14.65
N GLN A 71 9.39 -13.37 13.65
CA GLN A 71 9.32 -11.91 13.78
C GLN A 71 7.89 -11.39 14.00
N LYS A 72 6.91 -12.27 14.20
CA LYS A 72 5.48 -11.93 14.24
C LYS A 72 5.13 -10.85 15.26
N LYS A 73 5.76 -10.85 16.44
CA LYS A 73 5.53 -9.81 17.47
C LYS A 73 6.01 -8.44 17.01
N GLN A 74 7.24 -8.35 16.50
CA GLN A 74 7.81 -7.10 16.00
C GLN A 74 7.03 -6.57 14.77
N ALA A 75 6.62 -7.47 13.87
CA ALA A 75 5.79 -7.10 12.73
C ALA A 75 4.41 -6.58 13.18
N ARG A 76 3.80 -7.21 14.19
CA ARG A 76 2.53 -6.75 14.79
C ARG A 76 2.65 -5.34 15.36
N ASP A 77 3.70 -5.07 16.11
CA ASP A 77 3.91 -3.77 16.76
C ASP A 77 4.10 -2.66 15.72
N ARG A 78 4.85 -2.94 14.64
CA ARG A 78 4.95 -2.04 13.48
C ARG A 78 3.62 -1.82 12.77
N ILE A 79 2.84 -2.88 12.53
CA ILE A 79 1.51 -2.76 11.91
C ILE A 79 0.62 -1.85 12.75
N ILE A 80 0.59 -2.02 14.07
CA ILE A 80 -0.21 -1.18 14.96
C ILE A 80 0.26 0.29 14.88
N ASN A 81 1.57 0.53 14.86
CA ASN A 81 2.13 1.87 14.71
C ASN A 81 1.69 2.54 13.40
N ILE A 82 1.84 1.83 12.27
CA ILE A 82 1.42 2.31 10.95
C ILE A 82 -0.08 2.60 10.96
N CYS A 83 -0.91 1.68 11.46
CA CYS A 83 -2.35 1.91 11.51
C CYS A 83 -2.76 3.14 12.34
N LYS A 84 -2.04 3.44 13.42
CA LYS A 84 -2.39 4.55 14.33
C LYS A 84 -1.85 5.89 13.88
N ASN A 85 -0.66 5.91 13.30
CA ASN A 85 0.12 7.14 13.10
C ASN A 85 0.28 7.51 11.64
N GLU A 86 0.14 6.54 10.73
CA GLU A 86 0.43 6.72 9.30
C GLU A 86 -0.83 6.51 8.45
N LEU A 87 -1.64 5.47 8.73
CA LEU A 87 -2.88 5.21 7.97
C LEU A 87 -4.07 6.07 8.42
N THR A 88 -4.05 6.62 9.64
CA THR A 88 -5.04 7.62 10.09
C THR A 88 -4.96 8.91 9.28
N THR A 89 -3.84 9.15 8.60
CA THR A 89 -3.58 10.32 7.74
C THR A 89 -3.50 9.97 6.26
N PHE A 90 -3.81 8.71 5.89
CA PHE A 90 -4.03 8.34 4.50
C PHE A 90 -5.38 8.92 4.05
N ASP A 91 -5.34 10.13 3.50
CA ASP A 91 -6.37 10.58 2.57
C ASP A 91 -6.19 9.75 1.29
N MET A 92 -6.63 8.48 1.33
CA MET A 92 -6.51 7.56 0.19
C MET A 92 -7.23 8.16 -1.01
N PHE A 93 -6.45 8.52 -2.03
CA PHE A 93 -6.86 8.48 -3.43
C PHE A 93 -8.06 9.37 -3.81
N LEU A 94 -8.39 10.42 -3.04
CA LEU A 94 -9.56 11.27 -3.30
C LEU A 94 -9.36 12.30 -4.43
N GLU A 95 -8.12 12.58 -4.84
CA GLU A 95 -7.88 13.35 -6.06
C GLU A 95 -7.85 12.39 -7.26
N ALA A 96 -9.00 11.76 -7.52
CA ALA A 96 -9.24 11.03 -8.75
C ALA A 96 -9.39 12.06 -9.89
N SER A 97 -8.29 12.32 -10.60
CA SER A 97 -8.41 12.84 -11.97
C SER A 97 -8.71 11.66 -12.91
N GLN A 98 -9.27 11.92 -14.10
CA GLN A 98 -9.65 10.86 -15.05
C GLN A 98 -8.52 9.86 -15.38
N ASP A 99 -7.25 10.23 -15.18
CA ASP A 99 -6.08 9.43 -15.60
C ASP A 99 -5.05 9.12 -14.49
N LYS A 100 -5.13 9.75 -13.31
CA LYS A 100 -4.09 9.65 -12.27
C LYS A 100 -4.67 9.75 -10.87
N ILE A 101 -4.04 9.02 -9.95
CA ILE A 101 -4.32 9.13 -8.52
C ILE A 101 -3.07 9.56 -7.76
N ARG A 102 -3.23 10.53 -6.85
CA ARG A 102 -2.16 11.01 -5.98
C ARG A 102 -2.33 10.51 -4.56
N LEU A 103 -1.22 10.14 -3.92
CA LEU A 103 -1.20 9.77 -2.52
C LEU A 103 -0.85 11.01 -1.68
N PHE A 104 -1.75 11.43 -0.80
CA PHE A 104 -1.44 12.48 0.18
C PHE A 104 -1.23 11.86 1.55
N LEU A 105 0.00 11.97 2.05
CA LEU A 105 0.34 11.72 3.45
C LEU A 105 0.26 13.05 4.20
N LYS A 106 -0.80 13.26 4.98
CA LYS A 106 -0.85 14.41 5.89
C LYS A 106 0.14 14.16 7.04
N ARG A 107 1.16 15.01 7.18
CA ARG A 107 1.94 15.06 8.42
C ARG A 107 1.04 15.61 9.51
N ASN A 108 0.85 14.86 10.59
CA ASN A 108 0.38 15.47 11.84
C ASN A 108 1.47 16.44 12.29
N SER A 109 1.19 17.74 12.20
CA SER A 109 1.92 18.74 12.97
C SER A 109 1.59 18.46 14.43
N GLU A 110 2.57 17.94 15.16
CA GLU A 110 2.51 17.81 16.62
C GLU A 110 2.11 19.17 17.22
N GLN A 111 1.00 19.20 17.94
CA GLN A 111 0.67 20.22 18.94
C GLN A 111 0.88 19.60 20.32
#